data_AF-Q8RTP1-F1
#
_entry.id   AF-Q8RTP1-F1
#
_cell.length_a   1.000
_cell.length_b   1.000
_cell.length_c   1.000
_cell.angle_alpha   90.00
_cell.angle_beta   90.00
_cell.angle_gamma   90.00
#
_symmetry.space_group_name_H-M   'P 1'
#
loop_
_entity.id
_entity.type
_entity.pdbx_description
1 polymer ?
#
loop_
_entity_poly.entity_id
_entity_poly.type
_entity_poly.pdbx_seq_one_letter_code
_entity_poly.pdbx_strand_id
1 'polypeptide(L)'
;GMAWEALNNLGGARQRPVIVVLNDNERSYAPTVGGLATHLGKLRSARGPGNVFEEFGFGYLGPVDGHDIAAVEEALGRARALGGPVVVHVVTEKGRGWETAETNELDRCHVVRATPSSSAAPASSPSWTAVFSDEMVRIGAERPDVVAITAAMAEPVGLLDFQREFPARTIDVGIAEQH
;
A
#
# COMPACT_ATOMS: atom_id res chain seq x y z
N GLY A 1 -9.39 -7.66 2.50
CA GLY A 1 -10.16 -8.92 2.49
C GLY A 1 -10.00 -9.71 1.21
N MET A 2 -10.72 -9.34 0.15
CA MET A 2 -10.91 -10.17 -1.06
C MET A 2 -9.62 -10.71 -1.73
N ALA A 3 -8.54 -9.93 -1.76
CA ALA A 3 -7.26 -10.40 -2.32
C ALA A 3 -6.75 -11.66 -1.58
N TRP A 4 -6.90 -11.70 -0.26
CA TRP A 4 -6.49 -12.85 0.54
C TRP A 4 -7.39 -14.06 0.33
N GLU A 5 -8.69 -13.84 0.20
CA GLU A 5 -9.64 -14.91 -0.14
C GLU A 5 -9.30 -15.50 -1.52
N ALA A 6 -8.96 -14.66 -2.49
CA ALA A 6 -8.54 -15.11 -3.82
C ALA A 6 -7.22 -15.89 -3.75
N LEU A 7 -6.21 -15.41 -3.01
CA LEU A 7 -4.94 -16.13 -2.83
C LEU A 7 -5.15 -17.49 -2.16
N ASN A 8 -5.96 -17.55 -1.10
CA ASN A 8 -6.29 -18.81 -0.43
C ASN A 8 -6.96 -19.81 -1.40
N ASN A 9 -7.91 -19.35 -2.21
CA ASN A 9 -8.57 -20.21 -3.21
C ASN A 9 -7.61 -20.69 -4.31
N LEU A 10 -6.75 -19.80 -4.82
CA LEU A 10 -5.75 -20.14 -5.84
C LEU A 10 -4.71 -21.13 -5.32
N GLY A 11 -4.27 -20.97 -4.08
CA GLY A 11 -3.33 -21.88 -3.42
C GLY A 11 -3.86 -23.32 -3.30
N GLY A 12 -5.17 -23.47 -3.07
CA GLY A 12 -5.85 -24.77 -3.12
C GLY A 12 -5.91 -25.40 -4.51
N ALA A 13 -5.82 -24.61 -5.57
CA ALA A 13 -5.94 -25.03 -6.97
C ALA A 13 -4.57 -25.25 -7.64
N ARG A 14 -3.75 -26.16 -7.09
CA ARG A 14 -2.31 -26.36 -7.45
C ARG A 14 -2.00 -26.58 -8.93
N GLN A 15 -2.95 -27.06 -9.73
CA GLN A 15 -2.78 -27.31 -11.17
C GLN A 15 -3.19 -26.13 -12.05
N ARG A 16 -3.55 -24.98 -11.46
CA ARG A 16 -3.97 -23.80 -12.19
C ARG A 16 -2.75 -22.93 -12.48
N PRO A 17 -2.38 -22.72 -13.76
CA PRO A 17 -1.20 -21.91 -14.11
C PRO A 17 -1.55 -20.42 -13.99
N VAL A 18 -1.40 -19.86 -12.80
CA VAL A 18 -1.64 -18.45 -12.50
C VAL A 18 -0.37 -17.83 -11.94
N ILE A 19 0.07 -16.73 -12.54
CA ILE A 19 1.19 -15.94 -12.04
C ILE A 19 0.61 -14.70 -11.39
N VAL A 20 0.94 -14.50 -10.11
CA VAL A 20 0.61 -13.29 -9.35
C VAL A 20 1.88 -12.44 -9.28
N VAL A 21 1.84 -11.26 -9.87
CA VAL A 21 2.93 -10.29 -9.75
C VAL A 21 2.66 -9.40 -8.54
N LEU A 22 3.42 -9.59 -7.47
CA LEU A 22 3.40 -8.72 -6.31
C LEU A 22 4.33 -7.55 -6.56
N ASN A 23 3.76 -6.40 -6.93
CA ASN A 23 4.50 -5.15 -7.02
C ASN A 23 4.62 -4.51 -5.64
N ASP A 24 5.79 -4.66 -5.01
CA ASP A 24 6.09 -4.15 -3.69
C ASP A 24 6.95 -2.89 -3.77
N ASN A 25 6.33 -1.74 -3.49
CA ASN A 25 7.00 -0.44 -3.36
C ASN A 25 6.84 0.15 -1.95
N GLU A 26 6.43 -0.68 -0.98
CA GLU A 26 6.24 -0.29 0.42
C GLU A 26 5.18 0.80 0.65
N ARG A 27 4.35 1.14 -0.34
CA ARG A 27 3.39 2.25 -0.27
C ARG A 27 2.00 1.93 -0.82
N SER A 28 1.00 2.52 -0.17
CA SER A 28 -0.34 2.79 -0.69
C SER A 28 -0.41 4.31 -1.00
N TYR A 29 -1.33 5.06 -0.40
CA TYR A 29 -1.24 6.51 -0.25
C TYR A 29 -0.09 6.85 0.71
N ALA A 30 -0.11 6.25 1.90
CA ALA A 30 0.96 6.28 2.90
C ALA A 30 1.81 4.99 2.87
N PRO A 31 2.90 4.87 3.65
CA PRO A 31 3.62 3.60 3.81
C PRO A 31 2.70 2.44 4.19
N THR A 32 2.93 1.24 3.64
CA THR A 32 2.12 0.07 3.96
C THR A 32 2.29 -0.34 5.43
N VAL A 33 1.20 -0.79 6.04
CA VAL A 33 1.13 -1.12 7.46
C VAL A 33 0.76 -2.59 7.70
N GLY A 34 0.94 -3.04 8.95
CA GLY A 34 0.48 -4.34 9.42
C GLY A 34 1.48 -5.49 9.28
N GLY A 35 1.03 -6.68 9.69
CA GLY A 35 1.87 -7.88 9.75
C GLY A 35 2.38 -8.36 8.39
N LEU A 36 1.57 -8.20 7.33
CA LEU A 36 2.02 -8.53 5.98
C LEU A 36 3.14 -7.62 5.52
N ALA A 37 3.01 -6.29 5.68
CA ALA A 37 4.06 -5.35 5.29
C ALA A 37 5.40 -5.69 5.99
N THR A 38 5.32 -6.05 7.28
CA THR A 38 6.48 -6.55 8.05
C THR A 38 7.05 -7.85 7.47
N HIS A 39 6.19 -8.78 7.06
CA HIS A 39 6.61 -10.04 6.44
C HIS A 39 7.25 -9.83 5.06
N LEU A 40 6.68 -8.97 4.22
CA LEU A 40 7.27 -8.61 2.93
C LEU A 40 8.66 -7.97 3.11
N GLY A 41 8.85 -7.13 4.14
CA GLY A 41 10.17 -6.57 4.46
C GLY A 41 11.23 -7.62 4.81
N LYS A 42 10.81 -8.70 5.48
CA LYS A 42 11.65 -9.88 5.76
C LYS A 42 12.01 -10.62 4.46
N LEU A 43 11.03 -10.84 3.58
CA LEU A 43 11.25 -11.47 2.27
C LEU A 43 12.17 -10.62 1.37
N ARG A 44 11.99 -9.29 1.33
CA ARG A 44 12.89 -8.36 0.60
C ARG A 44 14.33 -8.46 1.08
N SER A 45 14.52 -8.65 2.38
CA SER A 45 15.85 -8.76 2.98
C SER A 45 16.45 -10.17 2.88
N ALA A 46 15.74 -11.14 2.29
CA ALA A 46 16.06 -12.56 2.33
C ALA A 46 16.32 -13.08 3.76
N ARG A 47 15.65 -12.49 4.76
CA ARG A 47 15.85 -12.78 6.18
C ARG A 47 14.54 -13.23 6.81
N GLY A 48 14.53 -14.42 7.38
CA GLY A 48 13.45 -14.89 8.24
C GLY A 48 12.92 -16.27 7.85
N PRO A 49 12.40 -17.04 8.81
CA PRO A 49 11.81 -18.33 8.52
C PRO A 49 10.40 -18.16 7.93
N GLY A 50 10.12 -18.95 6.90
CA GLY A 50 8.77 -19.11 6.34
C GLY A 50 8.36 -17.99 5.38
N ASN A 51 7.42 -18.33 4.51
CA ASN A 51 6.90 -17.50 3.44
C ASN A 51 5.41 -17.76 3.30
N VAL A 52 4.59 -16.76 3.60
CA VAL A 52 3.12 -16.93 3.64
C VAL A 52 2.56 -17.44 2.31
N PHE A 53 3.19 -17.11 1.18
CA PHE A 53 2.74 -17.57 -0.12
C PHE A 53 3.00 -19.06 -0.33
N GLU A 54 4.16 -19.55 0.13
CA GLU A 54 4.49 -20.97 0.10
C GLU A 54 3.58 -21.78 1.04
N GLU A 55 3.21 -21.22 2.20
CA GLU A 55 2.23 -21.82 3.12
C GLU A 55 0.83 -21.95 2.48
N PHE A 56 0.44 -21.02 1.61
CA PHE A 56 -0.76 -21.17 0.78
C PHE A 56 -0.62 -22.16 -0.38
N GLY A 57 0.60 -22.64 -0.67
CA GLY A 57 0.87 -23.59 -1.74
C GLY A 57 1.26 -22.96 -3.07
N PHE A 58 1.67 -21.69 -3.07
CA PHE A 58 2.26 -21.06 -4.26
C PHE A 58 3.74 -21.41 -4.39
N GLY A 59 4.22 -21.50 -5.62
CA GLY A 59 5.64 -21.26 -5.87
C GLY A 59 5.97 -19.78 -5.60
N TYR A 60 7.19 -19.48 -5.18
CA TYR A 60 7.61 -18.11 -4.92
C TYR A 60 8.93 -17.79 -5.58
N LEU A 61 8.98 -16.65 -6.30
CA LEU A 61 10.16 -16.14 -6.99
C LEU A 61 10.38 -14.68 -6.60
N GLY A 62 11.48 -14.40 -5.90
CA GLY A 62 11.89 -13.04 -5.57
C GLY A 62 12.63 -12.94 -4.24
N PRO A 63 12.97 -11.72 -3.81
CA PRO A 63 12.66 -10.45 -4.48
C PRO A 63 13.42 -10.30 -5.82
N VAL A 64 12.76 -9.70 -6.80
CA VAL A 64 13.33 -9.31 -8.11
C VAL A 64 13.38 -7.79 -8.16
N ASP A 65 14.48 -7.22 -8.67
CA ASP A 65 14.52 -5.78 -8.97
C ASP A 65 13.54 -5.47 -10.11
N GLY A 66 12.46 -4.74 -9.79
CA GLY A 66 11.42 -4.41 -10.74
C GLY A 66 11.79 -3.36 -11.77
N HIS A 67 12.97 -2.77 -11.66
CA HIS A 67 13.51 -1.83 -12.63
C HIS A 67 14.57 -2.45 -13.55
N ASP A 68 14.86 -3.73 -13.35
CA ASP A 68 15.60 -4.56 -14.31
C ASP A 68 14.62 -5.40 -15.13
N ILE A 69 14.35 -4.95 -16.36
CA ILE A 69 13.43 -5.60 -17.28
C ILE A 69 13.84 -7.05 -17.54
N ALA A 70 15.13 -7.32 -17.72
CA ALA A 70 15.62 -8.67 -18.02
C ALA A 70 15.42 -9.61 -16.83
N ALA A 71 15.65 -9.12 -15.60
CA ALA A 71 15.40 -9.90 -14.38
C ALA A 71 13.92 -10.23 -14.21
N VAL A 72 13.02 -9.27 -14.49
CA VAL A 72 11.57 -9.49 -14.44
C VAL A 72 11.13 -10.49 -15.52
N GLU A 73 11.62 -10.37 -16.75
CA GLU A 73 11.34 -11.32 -17.84
C GLU A 73 11.78 -12.75 -17.49
N GLU A 74 12.99 -12.92 -16.93
CA GLU A 74 13.49 -14.21 -16.49
C GLU A 74 12.59 -14.82 -15.41
N ALA A 75 12.22 -14.03 -14.39
CA ALA A 75 11.38 -14.48 -13.30
C ALA A 75 9.98 -14.90 -13.78
N LEU A 76 9.38 -14.14 -14.70
CA LEU A 76 8.10 -14.50 -15.32
C LEU A 76 8.22 -15.76 -16.18
N GLY A 77 9.31 -15.92 -16.94
CA GLY A 77 9.60 -17.13 -17.70
C GLY A 77 9.70 -18.37 -16.82
N ARG A 78 10.41 -18.25 -15.68
CA ARG A 78 10.51 -19.30 -14.66
C ARG A 78 9.15 -19.61 -14.02
N ALA A 79 8.38 -18.58 -13.65
CA ALA A 79 7.05 -18.74 -13.07
C ALA A 79 6.13 -19.52 -14.01
N ARG A 80 6.15 -19.19 -15.31
CA ARG A 80 5.38 -19.90 -16.35
C ARG A 80 5.76 -21.37 -16.44
N ALA A 81 7.05 -21.70 -16.34
CA ALA A 81 7.54 -23.07 -16.46
C ALA A 81 7.10 -23.97 -15.29
N LEU A 82 6.77 -23.41 -14.12
CA LEU A 82 6.32 -24.17 -12.94
C LEU A 82 4.91 -24.75 -13.09
N GLY A 83 4.08 -24.23 -14.00
CA GLY A 83 2.78 -24.82 -14.35
C GLY A 83 1.69 -24.77 -13.26
N GLY A 84 1.97 -24.17 -12.10
CA GLY A 84 1.02 -23.98 -10.99
C GLY A 84 0.91 -22.51 -10.57
N PRO A 85 0.23 -22.22 -9.45
CA PRO A 85 0.14 -20.87 -8.91
C PRO A 85 1.51 -20.40 -8.40
N VAL A 86 1.98 -19.25 -8.87
CA VAL A 86 3.30 -18.69 -8.51
C VAL A 86 3.16 -17.21 -8.18
N VAL A 87 3.80 -16.78 -7.08
CA VAL A 87 4.00 -15.37 -6.78
C VAL A 87 5.39 -14.95 -7.27
N VAL A 88 5.44 -13.93 -8.13
CA VAL A 88 6.67 -13.21 -8.48
C VAL A 88 6.69 -11.91 -7.69
N HIS A 89 7.58 -11.81 -6.71
CA HIS A 89 7.74 -10.64 -5.87
C HIS A 89 8.73 -9.67 -6.50
N VAL A 90 8.18 -8.57 -7.02
CA VAL A 90 8.88 -7.52 -7.75
C VAL A 90 8.97 -6.28 -6.88
N VAL A 91 10.19 -5.85 -6.56
CA VAL A 91 10.44 -4.67 -5.72
C VAL A 91 10.58 -3.45 -6.63
N THR A 92 9.78 -2.41 -6.39
CA THR A 92 9.81 -1.18 -7.19
C THR A 92 9.90 0.07 -6.33
N GLU A 93 9.99 1.23 -6.98
CA GLU A 93 10.05 2.54 -6.35
C GLU A 93 8.88 3.37 -6.90
N LYS A 94 7.94 3.74 -6.02
CA LYS A 94 6.75 4.50 -6.42
C LYS A 94 7.17 5.89 -6.92
N GLY A 95 6.80 6.19 -8.16
CA GLY A 95 7.12 7.47 -8.82
C GLY A 95 8.44 7.49 -9.58
N ARG A 96 9.20 6.38 -9.62
CA ARG A 96 10.52 6.36 -10.29
C ARG A 96 10.44 6.87 -11.72
N GLY A 97 11.35 7.77 -12.07
CA GLY A 97 11.42 8.44 -13.35
C GLY A 97 10.60 9.74 -13.43
N TRP A 98 9.92 10.14 -12.36
CA TRP A 98 9.18 11.41 -12.29
C TRP A 98 9.46 12.16 -10.97
N GLU A 99 10.37 13.13 -11.04
CA GLU A 99 10.92 13.86 -9.88
C GLU A 99 9.84 14.41 -8.93
N THR A 100 8.73 14.95 -9.46
CA THR A 100 7.64 15.48 -8.64
C THR A 100 6.97 14.41 -7.78
N ALA A 101 6.81 13.18 -8.30
CA ALA A 101 6.35 12.07 -7.49
C ALA A 101 7.43 11.60 -6.53
N GLU A 102 8.69 11.49 -6.96
CA GLU A 102 9.77 10.99 -6.10
C GLU A 102 10.02 11.85 -4.86
N THR A 103 9.86 13.17 -5.00
CA THR A 103 10.13 14.14 -3.92
C THR A 103 8.91 14.41 -3.03
N ASN A 104 7.71 13.97 -3.42
CA ASN A 104 6.51 14.09 -2.60
C ASN A 104 6.43 12.94 -1.57
N GLU A 105 6.99 13.15 -0.39
CA GLU A 105 7.11 12.11 0.65
C GLU A 105 5.78 11.59 1.20
N LEU A 106 4.73 12.43 1.17
CA LEU A 106 3.40 12.14 1.70
C LEU A 106 2.63 11.20 0.77
N ASP A 107 2.46 11.58 -0.51
CA ASP A 107 1.53 10.91 -1.42
C ASP A 107 2.23 10.27 -2.64
N ARG A 108 3.47 10.68 -2.95
CA ARG A 108 4.17 10.35 -4.20
C ARG A 108 3.32 10.64 -5.44
N CYS A 109 2.50 11.70 -5.37
CA CYS A 109 1.52 12.08 -6.39
C CYS A 109 0.55 10.94 -6.78
N HIS A 110 0.09 10.16 -5.81
CA HIS A 110 -0.98 9.18 -6.01
C HIS A 110 -2.25 9.86 -6.54
N VAL A 111 -2.51 11.11 -6.13
CA VAL A 111 -3.54 11.96 -6.74
C VAL A 111 -2.88 13.08 -7.55
N VAL A 112 -3.12 13.06 -8.87
CA VAL A 112 -2.76 14.17 -9.76
C VAL A 112 -3.75 15.31 -9.52
N ARG A 113 -3.36 16.28 -8.70
CA ARG A 113 -4.11 17.54 -8.58
C ARG A 113 -3.82 18.40 -9.81
N ALA A 114 -4.85 19.03 -10.36
CA ALA A 114 -4.66 20.01 -11.42
C ALA A 114 -3.68 21.08 -10.93
N THR A 115 -2.66 21.39 -11.73
CA THR A 115 -1.79 22.55 -11.46
C THR A 115 -2.69 23.77 -11.41
N PRO A 116 -2.65 24.56 -10.32
CA PRO A 116 -3.35 25.83 -10.30
C PRO A 116 -2.85 26.63 -11.50
N SER A 117 -3.75 26.97 -12.42
CA SER A 117 -3.47 28.05 -13.36
C SER A 117 -3.00 29.24 -12.53
N SER A 118 -1.90 29.90 -12.93
CA SER A 118 -1.40 31.11 -12.25
C SER A 118 -2.42 32.25 -12.17
N SER A 119 -3.59 32.10 -12.82
CA SER A 119 -4.74 32.99 -12.78
C SER A 119 -5.90 32.56 -11.87
N ALA A 120 -5.84 31.40 -11.22
CA ALA A 120 -6.92 30.94 -10.34
C ALA A 120 -6.83 31.64 -8.98
N ALA A 121 -7.83 32.46 -8.66
CA ALA A 121 -7.97 33.07 -7.34
C ALA A 121 -8.03 31.97 -6.26
N PRO A 122 -7.37 32.14 -5.09
CA PRO A 122 -7.46 31.17 -4.02
C PRO A 122 -8.93 30.96 -3.63
N ALA A 123 -9.33 29.71 -3.45
CA ALA A 123 -10.67 29.38 -2.98
C ALA A 123 -10.91 30.07 -1.63
N SER A 124 -11.99 30.84 -1.52
CA SER A 124 -12.27 31.68 -0.35
C SER A 124 -12.88 30.93 0.83
N SER A 125 -13.28 29.66 0.65
CA SER A 125 -13.93 28.83 1.66
C SER A 125 -13.14 27.54 1.89
N PRO A 126 -13.02 27.07 3.15
CA PRO A 126 -12.33 25.82 3.46
C PRO A 126 -13.06 24.63 2.81
N SER A 127 -12.30 23.59 2.45
CA SER A 127 -12.89 22.34 1.98
C SER A 127 -13.57 21.60 3.12
N TRP A 128 -14.54 20.73 2.81
CA TRP A 128 -15.16 19.85 3.82
C TRP A 128 -14.12 19.01 4.57
N THR A 129 -13.09 18.52 3.87
CA THR A 129 -11.98 17.77 4.49
C THR A 129 -11.20 18.62 5.49
N ALA A 130 -10.96 19.90 5.18
CA ALA A 130 -10.27 20.81 6.09
C ALA A 130 -11.12 21.07 7.35
N VAL A 131 -12.41 21.39 7.17
CA VAL A 131 -13.34 21.60 8.29
C VAL A 131 -13.45 20.34 9.17
N PHE A 132 -13.53 19.16 8.56
CA PHE A 132 -13.55 17.89 9.28
C PHE A 132 -12.27 17.63 10.07
N SER A 133 -11.09 17.91 9.48
CA SER A 133 -9.79 17.76 10.15
C SER A 133 -9.71 18.61 11.42
N ASP A 134 -10.05 19.89 11.30
CA ASP A 134 -10.02 20.85 12.41
C ASP A 134 -10.96 20.42 13.55
N GLU A 135 -12.20 20.02 13.22
CA GLU A 135 -13.17 19.56 14.22
C GLU A 135 -12.76 18.25 14.87
N MET A 136 -12.19 17.30 14.11
CA MET A 136 -11.70 16.04 14.68
C MET A 136 -10.63 16.29 15.74
N VAL A 137 -9.65 17.15 15.48
CA VAL A 137 -8.59 17.50 16.44
C VAL A 137 -9.19 18.18 17.68
N ARG A 138 -10.08 19.16 17.49
CA ARG A 138 -10.76 19.86 18.59
C ARG A 138 -11.53 18.90 19.49
N ILE A 139 -12.35 18.03 18.89
CA ILE A 139 -13.11 17.01 19.61
C ILE A 139 -12.16 16.04 20.33
N GLY A 140 -11.08 15.62 19.66
CA GLY A 140 -10.07 14.74 20.25
C GLY A 140 -9.43 15.31 21.51
N ALA A 141 -9.17 16.62 21.56
CA ALA A 141 -8.60 17.28 22.73
C ALA A 141 -9.54 17.25 23.95
N GLU A 142 -10.85 17.31 23.72
CA GLU A 142 -11.88 17.32 24.78
C GLU A 142 -12.34 15.91 25.18
N ARG A 143 -12.30 14.96 24.23
CA ARG A 143 -12.87 13.62 24.38
C ARG A 143 -11.82 12.54 24.21
N PRO A 144 -11.28 11.95 25.30
CA PRO A 144 -10.26 10.91 25.23
C PRO A 144 -10.77 9.59 24.65
N ASP A 145 -12.09 9.39 24.62
CA ASP A 145 -12.75 8.18 24.11
C ASP A 145 -13.02 8.19 22.60
N VAL A 146 -12.73 9.31 21.92
CA VAL A 146 -12.81 9.39 20.45
C VAL A 146 -11.58 8.75 19.82
N VAL A 147 -11.82 7.86 18.86
CA VAL A 147 -10.81 7.14 18.07
C VAL A 147 -11.12 7.35 16.58
N ALA A 148 -10.08 7.59 15.79
CA ALA A 148 -10.16 7.68 14.34
C ALA A 148 -9.81 6.34 13.71
N ILE A 149 -10.60 5.90 12.72
CA ILE A 149 -10.33 4.70 11.92
C ILE A 149 -10.31 5.11 10.45
N THR A 150 -9.28 4.68 9.72
CA THR A 150 -9.13 4.96 8.29
C THR A 150 -8.62 3.73 7.56
N ALA A 151 -8.90 3.65 6.25
CA ALA A 151 -8.48 2.56 5.39
C ALA A 151 -7.43 3.07 4.40
N ALA A 152 -6.17 3.17 4.83
CA ALA A 152 -5.03 3.70 4.07
C ALA A 152 -5.20 5.15 3.55
N MET A 153 -6.13 5.92 4.12
CA MET A 153 -6.60 7.19 3.56
C MET A 153 -6.51 8.37 4.54
N ALA A 154 -5.63 8.31 5.54
CA ALA A 154 -5.54 9.31 6.60
C ALA A 154 -5.47 10.76 6.10
N GLU A 155 -4.64 11.06 5.11
CA GLU A 155 -4.54 12.40 4.52
C GLU A 155 -5.79 12.80 3.72
N PRO A 156 -6.20 12.09 2.66
CA PRO A 156 -7.31 12.54 1.80
C PRO A 156 -8.65 12.64 2.52
N VAL A 157 -8.84 11.94 3.64
CA VAL A 157 -10.07 12.02 4.46
C VAL A 157 -9.95 12.96 5.66
N GLY A 158 -8.84 13.69 5.82
CA GLY A 158 -8.70 14.72 6.86
C GLY A 158 -8.46 14.16 8.26
N LEU A 159 -7.83 13.00 8.38
CA LEU A 159 -7.45 12.39 9.67
C LEU A 159 -5.95 12.50 9.97
N LEU A 160 -5.14 13.01 9.04
CA LEU A 160 -3.69 13.10 9.20
C LEU A 160 -3.29 13.97 10.41
N ASP A 161 -3.95 15.11 10.63
CA ASP A 161 -3.62 15.97 11.77
C ASP A 161 -4.08 15.35 13.10
N PHE A 162 -5.24 14.69 13.12
CA PHE A 162 -5.66 13.90 14.27
C PHE A 162 -4.68 12.76 14.59
N GLN A 163 -4.16 12.09 13.56
CA GLN A 163 -3.14 11.03 13.70
C GLN A 163 -1.82 11.56 14.27
N ARG A 164 -1.40 12.76 13.87
CA ARG A 164 -0.19 13.41 14.38
C ARG A 164 -0.33 13.78 15.86
N GLU A 165 -1.47 14.35 16.24
CA GLU A 165 -1.74 14.79 17.61
C GLU A 165 -2.05 13.61 18.55
N PHE A 166 -2.78 12.61 18.06
CA PHE A 166 -3.28 11.49 18.86
C PHE A 166 -2.96 10.12 18.22
N PRO A 167 -1.68 9.76 18.04
CA PRO A 167 -1.28 8.57 17.29
C PRO A 167 -1.81 7.26 17.90
N ALA A 168 -1.92 7.18 19.23
CA ALA A 168 -2.47 6.01 19.91
C ALA A 168 -4.00 5.86 19.73
N ARG A 169 -4.68 6.85 19.15
CA ARG A 169 -6.13 6.89 18.91
C ARG A 169 -6.46 6.95 17.41
N THR A 170 -5.50 6.65 16.55
CA THR A 170 -5.72 6.48 15.12
C THR A 170 -5.34 5.08 14.70
N ILE A 171 -6.28 4.38 14.07
CA ILE A 171 -6.10 3.04 13.57
C ILE A 171 -6.21 3.10 12.04
N ASP A 172 -5.13 2.74 11.36
CA ASP A 172 -5.14 2.52 9.92
C ASP A 172 -5.26 1.02 9.65
N VAL A 173 -6.36 0.60 9.03
CA VAL A 173 -6.62 -0.80 8.71
C VAL A 173 -5.96 -1.23 7.39
N GLY A 174 -5.33 -0.31 6.65
CA GLY A 174 -4.89 -0.53 5.28
C GLY A 174 -6.06 -0.52 4.29
N ILE A 175 -5.89 -1.13 3.10
CA ILE A 175 -6.97 -1.24 2.09
C ILE A 175 -7.92 -2.39 2.48
N ALA A 176 -8.66 -2.18 3.56
CA ALA A 176 -9.45 -3.19 4.24
C ALA A 176 -10.73 -2.58 4.84
N GLU A 177 -11.52 -1.89 4.03
CA GLU A 177 -12.71 -1.14 4.42
C GLU A 177 -13.80 -1.98 5.13
N GLN A 178 -13.82 -3.29 4.91
CA GLN A 178 -14.80 -4.21 5.52
C GLN A 178 -14.45 -4.63 6.95
N HIS A 179 -13.21 -4.43 7.40
CA HIS A 179 -12.69 -4.87 8.69
C HIS A 179 -12.87 -3.78 9.76
#